data_AF-A0A2S7TA96-F1
#
_entry.id   AF-A0A2S7TA96-F1
#
_cell.length_a   1.000
_cell.length_b   1.000
_cell.length_c   1.000
_cell.angle_alpha   90.00
_cell.angle_beta   90.00
_cell.angle_gamma   90.00
#
_symmetry.space_group_name_H-M   'P 1'
#
loop_
_entity.id
_entity.type
_entity.pdbx_description
1 polymer ?
#
loop_
_entity_poly.entity_id
_entity_poly.type
_entity_poly.pdbx_seq_one_letter_code
_entity_poly.pdbx_strand_id
1 'polypeptide(L)'
;MIKKTILPLLLVLFSSTTLFAQYFETSWISNGVKYTGFAVKTGEYEYLFRIKYISKGEDKLASYRAVFKGFTKSDGTKDTYLDGQNGEIIRGPSGTGYSADNWYFKMDWESEDGQVMAYTVDDNKIGGEDITKTMQPALYWIKLQSDALTENYLSDYFNSDDPVYKLITMDKKKEFELTNMKTSVIDLDYIEIGPQKEDIWTVVLGKRSGVNTTQIMKSFKQFPKDWIAKKWSEGYSISHSDYNNKTSEYLMVMSKPTNWGTQSWKRSQTIPLEWISSKKELNYSITDLTFINKEWFVVMNKNTGYADQLHKFATELPEDWMQRNLTKGYRVTSVDFGGQFWGVVLSRGTTYKNQEWKWVKDYPTDFCRAKFDLGWVLTHISYGAGKWFVVMSQDPGITLGEFNYKNGDIPFSWIMERAN
;
A
#
# COMPACT_ATOMS: atom_id res chain seq x y z
N MET A 1 -6.26 -33.61 6.77
CA MET A 1 -4.85 -33.43 6.35
C MET A 1 -4.86 -32.66 5.04
N ILE A 2 -4.50 -31.38 5.07
CA ILE A 2 -3.89 -30.55 4.01
C ILE A 2 -3.58 -29.24 4.76
N LYS A 3 -2.35 -29.16 5.28
CA LYS A 3 -1.71 -27.98 5.88
C LYS A 3 -0.26 -28.08 5.43
N LYS A 4 0.34 -26.93 5.08
CA LYS A 4 1.59 -26.73 4.31
C LYS A 4 1.24 -26.73 2.82
N THR A 5 1.19 -25.60 2.10
CA THR A 5 2.37 -24.78 1.71
C THR A 5 2.01 -23.31 1.32
N ILE A 6 1.04 -22.65 1.96
CA ILE A 6 0.56 -21.31 1.52
C ILE A 6 1.40 -20.14 2.09
N LEU A 7 2.13 -20.35 3.19
CA LEU A 7 2.80 -19.28 3.93
C LEU A 7 4.05 -18.64 3.27
N PRO A 8 4.89 -19.34 2.48
CA PRO A 8 6.11 -18.74 1.95
C PRO A 8 5.88 -17.83 0.73
N LEU A 9 4.85 -18.07 -0.10
CA LEU A 9 4.60 -17.26 -1.29
C LEU A 9 4.18 -15.82 -0.94
N LEU A 10 3.44 -15.68 0.16
CA LEU A 10 2.96 -14.41 0.67
C LEU A 10 4.08 -13.59 1.34
N LEU A 11 5.17 -14.20 1.80
CA LEU A 11 6.30 -13.50 2.41
C LEU A 11 7.29 -12.97 1.37
N VAL A 12 7.36 -13.62 0.21
CA VAL A 12 8.35 -13.33 -0.86
C VAL A 12 7.95 -12.15 -1.74
N LEU A 13 6.64 -11.91 -1.93
CA LEU A 13 6.12 -10.70 -2.59
C LEU A 13 6.45 -9.38 -1.86
N PHE A 14 6.98 -9.49 -0.64
CA PHE A 14 7.15 -8.39 0.30
C PHE A 14 8.59 -8.24 0.83
N SER A 15 9.55 -9.03 0.34
CA SER A 15 10.95 -8.88 0.77
C SER A 15 11.70 -7.86 -0.10
N SER A 16 11.75 -6.62 0.41
CA SER A 16 12.78 -5.59 0.23
C SER A 16 13.20 -5.17 -1.20
N THR A 17 13.15 -3.86 -1.41
CA THR A 17 13.53 -3.06 -2.59
C THR A 17 12.48 -3.00 -3.69
N THR A 18 11.86 -1.83 -3.77
CA THR A 18 11.18 -1.20 -4.91
C THR A 18 11.27 -1.95 -6.24
N LEU A 19 10.23 -2.73 -6.53
CA LEU A 19 9.67 -2.86 -7.87
C LEU A 19 8.20 -3.23 -7.71
N PHE A 20 7.30 -2.40 -8.24
CA PHE A 20 5.94 -2.84 -8.51
C PHE A 20 6.03 -4.15 -9.31
N ALA A 21 5.20 -5.14 -8.97
CA ALA A 21 5.15 -6.37 -9.72
C ALA A 21 4.97 -6.05 -11.21
N GLN A 22 5.88 -6.55 -12.05
CA GLN A 22 5.78 -6.38 -13.50
C GLN A 22 5.06 -7.58 -14.07
N TYR A 23 4.13 -7.33 -14.98
CA TYR A 23 3.28 -8.35 -15.56
C TYR A 23 3.65 -8.55 -17.02
N PHE A 24 3.74 -9.80 -17.44
CA PHE A 24 4.08 -10.16 -18.81
C PHE A 24 3.13 -11.23 -19.32
N GLU A 25 2.86 -11.19 -20.62
CA GLU A 25 2.26 -12.30 -21.34
C GLU A 25 3.27 -12.90 -22.31
N THR A 26 3.25 -14.21 -22.44
CA THR A 26 4.05 -14.94 -23.41
C THR A 26 3.28 -16.10 -24.02
N SER A 27 3.74 -16.61 -25.16
CA SER A 27 3.24 -17.84 -25.75
C SER A 27 4.35 -18.57 -26.46
N TRP A 28 4.31 -19.90 -26.47
CA TRP A 28 5.26 -20.75 -27.19
C TRP A 28 4.59 -22.05 -27.62
N ILE A 29 5.29 -22.81 -28.47
CA ILE A 29 4.85 -24.13 -28.93
C ILE A 29 5.90 -25.15 -28.51
N SER A 30 5.45 -26.24 -27.88
CA SER A 30 6.29 -27.38 -27.54
C SER A 30 5.53 -28.67 -27.82
N ASN A 31 6.17 -29.62 -28.52
CA ASN A 31 5.58 -30.91 -28.89
C ASN A 31 4.18 -30.80 -29.54
N GLY A 32 3.97 -29.78 -30.39
CA GLY A 32 2.70 -29.53 -31.07
C GLY A 32 1.58 -28.94 -30.19
N VAL A 33 1.86 -28.65 -28.93
CA VAL A 33 0.94 -27.97 -28.01
C VAL A 33 1.31 -26.50 -27.90
N LYS A 34 0.31 -25.61 -28.02
CA LYS A 34 0.48 -24.17 -27.77
C LYS A 34 0.21 -23.87 -26.30
N TYR A 35 1.11 -23.10 -25.71
CA TYR A 35 1.04 -22.62 -24.33
C TYR A 35 0.90 -21.11 -24.32
N THR A 36 0.12 -20.57 -23.38
CA THR A 36 0.06 -19.13 -23.10
C THR A 36 0.37 -18.92 -21.62
N GLY A 37 1.33 -18.07 -21.32
CA GLY A 37 1.81 -17.81 -19.97
C GLY A 37 1.51 -16.38 -19.53
N PHE A 38 1.02 -16.24 -18.31
CA PHE A 38 1.05 -15.01 -17.54
C PHE A 38 2.19 -15.07 -16.53
N ALA A 39 3.11 -14.12 -16.59
CA ALA A 39 4.28 -14.06 -15.70
C ALA A 39 4.23 -12.82 -14.82
N VAL A 40 4.41 -13.01 -13.52
CA VAL A 40 4.49 -11.94 -12.52
C VAL A 40 5.92 -11.90 -12.00
N LYS A 41 6.62 -10.79 -12.21
CA LYS A 41 7.91 -10.53 -11.55
C LYS A 41 7.62 -10.15 -10.10
N THR A 42 7.91 -11.04 -9.16
CA THR A 42 7.55 -10.91 -7.73
C THR A 42 8.68 -10.33 -6.88
N GLY A 43 9.88 -10.16 -7.44
CA GLY A 43 11.04 -9.53 -6.81
C GLY A 43 12.12 -9.22 -7.84
N GLU A 44 13.32 -8.83 -7.40
CA GLU A 44 14.44 -8.49 -8.32
C GLU A 44 14.84 -9.68 -9.21
N TYR A 45 14.80 -10.90 -8.66
CA TYR A 45 15.31 -12.13 -9.29
C TYR A 45 14.31 -13.29 -9.35
N GLU A 46 13.01 -13.02 -9.20
CA GLU A 46 11.99 -14.06 -9.08
C GLU A 46 10.74 -13.78 -9.91
N TYR A 47 10.21 -14.86 -10.51
CA TYR A 47 8.97 -14.85 -11.27
C TYR A 47 8.01 -15.94 -10.79
N LEU A 48 6.72 -15.63 -10.82
CA LEU A 48 5.63 -16.58 -10.76
C LEU A 48 5.01 -16.71 -12.15
N PHE A 49 4.85 -17.94 -12.63
CA PHE A 49 4.19 -18.23 -13.91
C PHE A 49 2.83 -18.90 -13.69
N ARG A 50 1.89 -18.56 -14.59
CA ARG A 50 0.59 -19.20 -14.76
C ARG A 50 0.45 -19.58 -16.22
N ILE A 51 0.48 -20.88 -16.52
CA ILE A 51 0.51 -21.37 -17.90
C ILE A 51 -0.80 -22.05 -18.25
N LYS A 52 -1.53 -21.47 -19.19
CA LYS A 52 -2.76 -22.01 -19.76
C LYS A 52 -2.43 -22.78 -21.05
N TYR A 53 -2.96 -23.99 -21.18
CA TYR A 53 -2.79 -24.81 -22.37
C TYR A 53 -3.87 -25.89 -22.47
N ILE A 54 -4.13 -26.36 -23.70
CA ILE A 54 -5.02 -27.49 -23.95
C ILE A 54 -4.17 -28.68 -24.37
N SER A 55 -4.35 -29.82 -23.71
CA SER A 55 -3.67 -31.06 -24.07
C SER A 55 -4.64 -32.23 -23.97
N LYS A 56 -4.73 -33.02 -25.05
CA LYS A 56 -5.67 -34.15 -25.16
C LYS A 56 -7.14 -33.75 -24.92
N GLY A 57 -7.52 -32.54 -25.35
CA GLY A 57 -8.89 -32.01 -25.20
C GLY A 57 -9.20 -31.39 -23.83
N GLU A 58 -8.26 -31.43 -22.88
CA GLU A 58 -8.44 -30.93 -21.53
C GLU A 58 -7.77 -29.56 -21.36
N ASP A 59 -8.51 -28.58 -20.82
CA ASP A 59 -7.96 -27.28 -20.41
C ASP A 59 -7.20 -27.43 -19.10
N LYS A 60 -5.99 -26.88 -19.06
CA LYS A 60 -5.07 -26.97 -17.94
C LYS A 60 -4.46 -25.62 -17.65
N LEU A 61 -4.31 -25.36 -16.36
CA LEU A 61 -3.56 -24.23 -15.82
C LEU A 61 -2.48 -24.76 -14.90
N ALA A 62 -1.23 -24.50 -15.25
CA ALA A 62 -0.08 -24.80 -14.42
C ALA A 62 0.42 -23.56 -13.68
N SER A 63 1.09 -23.78 -12.57
CA SER A 63 1.80 -22.79 -11.78
C SER A 63 3.22 -23.26 -11.53
N TYR A 64 4.19 -22.36 -11.64
CA TYR A 64 5.55 -22.60 -11.16
C TYR A 64 6.25 -21.30 -10.79
N ARG A 65 7.29 -21.42 -9.99
CA ARG A 65 8.21 -20.33 -9.66
C ARG A 65 9.44 -20.46 -10.54
N ALA A 66 10.06 -19.34 -10.89
CA ALA A 66 11.33 -19.36 -11.57
C ALA A 66 12.32 -18.33 -11.01
N VAL A 67 13.60 -18.68 -10.98
CA VAL A 67 14.68 -17.85 -10.42
C VAL A 67 15.89 -17.82 -11.34
N PHE A 68 16.67 -16.75 -11.31
CA PHE A 68 17.86 -16.68 -12.15
C PHE A 68 18.95 -17.67 -11.72
N LYS A 69 19.52 -18.37 -12.71
CA LYS A 69 20.72 -19.20 -12.59
C LYS A 69 21.74 -18.81 -13.65
N GLY A 70 23.02 -18.91 -13.29
CA GLY A 70 24.12 -18.67 -14.22
C GLY A 70 24.45 -19.87 -15.09
N PHE A 71 24.90 -19.63 -16.31
CA PHE A 71 25.49 -20.63 -17.20
C PHE A 71 26.69 -20.03 -17.95
N THR A 72 27.46 -20.88 -18.64
CA THR A 72 28.61 -20.48 -19.46
C THR A 72 28.35 -20.83 -20.91
N LYS A 73 28.52 -19.86 -21.81
CA LYS A 73 28.40 -20.02 -23.26
C LYS A 73 29.64 -20.72 -23.83
N SER A 74 29.54 -21.16 -25.08
CA SER A 74 30.61 -21.89 -25.77
C SER A 74 31.88 -21.06 -25.96
N ASP A 75 31.75 -19.74 -26.00
CA ASP A 75 32.86 -18.78 -26.09
C ASP A 75 33.51 -18.46 -24.72
N GLY A 76 33.03 -19.10 -23.64
CA GLY A 76 33.51 -18.89 -22.27
C GLY A 76 32.86 -17.72 -21.54
N THR A 77 31.98 -16.95 -22.19
CA THR A 77 31.25 -15.87 -21.52
C THR A 77 30.19 -16.43 -20.57
N LYS A 78 29.92 -15.72 -19.47
CA LYS A 78 28.90 -16.11 -18.49
C LYS A 78 27.63 -15.29 -18.72
N ASP A 79 26.49 -15.93 -18.54
CA ASP A 79 25.19 -15.29 -18.64
C ASP A 79 24.19 -15.97 -17.70
N THR A 80 22.94 -15.52 -17.69
CA THR A 80 21.88 -16.05 -16.83
C THR A 80 20.65 -16.48 -17.60
N TYR A 81 19.93 -17.44 -17.04
CA TYR A 81 18.61 -17.84 -17.50
C TYR A 81 17.69 -17.98 -16.28
N LEU A 82 16.39 -17.97 -16.50
CA LEU A 82 15.37 -18.15 -15.49
C LEU A 82 15.03 -19.64 -15.40
N ASP A 83 15.33 -20.24 -14.26
CA ASP A 83 15.19 -21.65 -13.96
C ASP A 83 13.82 -21.92 -13.33
N GLY A 84 12.96 -22.63 -14.05
CA GLY A 84 11.63 -23.03 -13.62
C GLY A 84 11.68 -24.16 -12.57
N GLN A 85 10.88 -24.03 -11.52
CA GLN A 85 10.91 -24.93 -10.38
C GLN A 85 9.49 -25.28 -9.89
N ASN A 86 9.32 -26.54 -9.49
CA ASN A 86 8.12 -27.05 -8.83
C ASN A 86 6.84 -26.78 -9.64
N GLY A 87 6.80 -27.27 -10.88
CA GLY A 87 5.62 -27.16 -11.73
C GLY A 87 4.44 -27.98 -11.21
N GLU A 88 3.30 -27.31 -11.05
CA GLU A 88 2.08 -27.92 -10.50
C GLU A 88 0.87 -27.55 -11.34
N ILE A 89 -0.07 -28.49 -11.51
CA ILE A 89 -1.37 -28.22 -12.14
C ILE A 89 -2.31 -27.69 -11.06
N ILE A 90 -2.82 -26.47 -11.26
CA ILE A 90 -3.71 -25.77 -10.32
C ILE A 90 -5.16 -25.71 -10.83
N ARG A 91 -5.39 -25.95 -12.13
CA ARG A 91 -6.72 -26.17 -12.71
C ARG A 91 -6.60 -27.24 -13.80
N GLY A 92 -7.47 -28.24 -13.78
CA GLY A 92 -7.48 -29.34 -14.75
C GLY A 92 -7.63 -30.71 -14.09
N PRO A 93 -7.51 -31.80 -14.87
CA PRO A 93 -7.71 -33.16 -14.38
C PRO A 93 -6.72 -33.58 -13.28
N SER A 94 -7.20 -34.30 -12.26
CA SER A 94 -6.37 -34.81 -11.17
C SER A 94 -5.30 -35.79 -11.66
N GLY A 95 -4.13 -35.80 -11.00
CA GLY A 95 -3.02 -36.70 -11.31
C GLY A 95 -2.21 -36.31 -12.56
N THR A 96 -2.42 -35.10 -13.08
CA THR A 96 -1.59 -34.52 -14.14
C THR A 96 -0.51 -33.63 -13.55
N GLY A 97 0.70 -33.68 -14.11
CA GLY A 97 1.84 -32.86 -13.70
C GLY A 97 2.23 -31.85 -14.77
N TYR A 98 3.12 -30.92 -14.40
CA TYR A 98 3.70 -29.93 -15.31
C TYR A 98 5.22 -29.87 -15.07
N SER A 99 6.01 -29.91 -16.15
CA SER A 99 7.45 -29.60 -16.06
C SER A 99 7.60 -28.09 -16.21
N ALA A 100 8.16 -27.43 -15.22
CA ALA A 100 8.35 -25.99 -15.25
C ALA A 100 9.30 -25.62 -16.40
N ASP A 101 8.94 -24.63 -17.21
CA ASP A 101 9.81 -24.18 -18.30
C ASP A 101 10.90 -23.25 -17.79
N ASN A 102 12.04 -23.28 -18.48
CA ASN A 102 13.13 -22.35 -18.28
C ASN A 102 13.13 -21.29 -19.38
N TRP A 103 13.59 -20.08 -19.05
CA TRP A 103 13.55 -18.94 -19.96
C TRP A 103 14.90 -18.25 -20.09
N TYR A 104 15.32 -17.98 -21.32
CA TYR A 104 16.45 -17.12 -21.62
C TYR A 104 15.94 -15.84 -22.30
N PHE A 105 16.47 -14.69 -21.88
CA PHE A 105 16.08 -13.38 -22.40
C PHE A 105 17.27 -12.71 -23.07
N LYS A 106 17.07 -12.20 -24.28
CA LYS A 106 18.06 -11.42 -25.02
C LYS A 106 17.49 -10.04 -25.34
N MET A 107 18.21 -8.98 -24.97
CA MET A 107 17.88 -7.62 -25.40
C MET A 107 18.18 -7.47 -26.89
N ASP A 108 17.19 -6.98 -27.64
CA ASP A 108 17.36 -6.58 -29.03
C ASP A 108 17.68 -5.07 -29.09
N TRP A 109 18.97 -4.76 -29.08
CA TRP A 109 19.50 -3.39 -29.15
C TRP A 109 19.29 -2.72 -30.52
N GLU A 110 18.86 -3.47 -31.54
CA GLU A 110 18.62 -2.95 -32.89
C GLU A 110 17.15 -2.56 -33.12
N SER A 111 16.24 -2.94 -32.21
CA SER A 111 14.85 -2.51 -32.24
C SER A 111 14.69 -1.09 -31.69
N GLU A 112 13.87 -0.25 -32.35
CA GLU A 112 13.61 1.15 -31.95
C GLU A 112 13.11 1.30 -30.50
N ASP A 113 12.55 0.23 -29.91
CA ASP A 113 11.96 0.18 -28.57
C ASP A 113 12.72 -0.69 -27.55
N GLY A 114 13.83 -1.33 -27.92
CA GLY A 114 14.57 -2.24 -27.03
C GLY A 114 13.77 -3.49 -26.60
N GLN A 115 13.11 -4.16 -27.55
CA GLN A 115 12.32 -5.37 -27.29
C GLN A 115 13.17 -6.50 -26.68
N VAL A 116 12.53 -7.27 -25.80
CA VAL A 116 13.12 -8.46 -25.17
C VAL A 116 12.69 -9.68 -25.96
N MET A 117 13.66 -10.39 -26.53
CA MET A 117 13.46 -11.69 -27.15
C MET A 117 13.52 -12.78 -26.08
N ALA A 118 12.44 -13.54 -25.94
CA ALA A 118 12.35 -14.64 -24.98
C ALA A 118 12.48 -15.99 -25.67
N TYR A 119 13.17 -16.91 -25.03
CA TYR A 119 13.39 -18.27 -25.50
C TYR A 119 13.11 -19.26 -24.39
N THR A 120 12.48 -20.39 -24.72
CA THR A 120 12.32 -21.52 -23.80
C THR A 120 13.56 -22.42 -23.86
N VAL A 121 13.92 -23.00 -22.71
CA VAL A 121 15.11 -23.85 -22.55
C VAL A 121 14.69 -25.21 -21.98
N ASP A 122 15.09 -26.28 -22.66
CA ASP A 122 14.81 -27.66 -22.26
C ASP A 122 15.68 -28.09 -21.06
N ASP A 123 15.04 -28.62 -20.02
CA ASP A 123 15.67 -29.16 -18.81
C ASP A 123 16.78 -30.18 -19.13
N ASN A 124 16.60 -31.01 -20.16
CA ASN A 124 17.58 -32.05 -20.52
C ASN A 124 18.86 -31.50 -21.16
N LYS A 125 18.88 -30.21 -21.48
CA LYS A 125 20.01 -29.48 -22.05
C LYS A 125 20.68 -28.55 -21.04
N ILE A 126 20.26 -28.61 -19.79
CA ILE A 126 20.85 -27.89 -18.66
C ILE A 126 21.90 -28.79 -17.97
N GLY A 127 23.07 -28.25 -17.63
CA GLY A 127 24.10 -28.97 -16.86
C GLY A 127 25.45 -29.21 -17.55
N GLY A 128 25.83 -28.40 -18.55
CA GLY A 128 27.18 -28.43 -19.14
C GLY A 128 27.27 -27.94 -20.58
N GLU A 129 26.13 -27.77 -21.26
CA GLU A 129 26.05 -27.25 -22.62
C GLU A 129 25.65 -25.77 -22.65
N ASP A 130 26.07 -25.08 -23.70
CA ASP A 130 25.65 -23.70 -23.99
C ASP A 130 24.19 -23.69 -24.45
N ILE A 131 23.29 -23.33 -23.53
CA ILE A 131 21.84 -23.35 -23.75
C ILE A 131 21.38 -22.49 -24.95
N THR A 132 22.19 -21.52 -25.39
CA THR A 132 21.85 -20.68 -26.55
C THR A 132 21.79 -21.46 -27.86
N LYS A 133 22.36 -22.68 -27.89
CA LYS A 133 22.34 -23.57 -29.07
C LYS A 133 21.08 -24.42 -29.18
N THR A 134 20.34 -24.59 -28.09
CA THR A 134 19.21 -25.53 -28.00
C THR A 134 17.89 -24.85 -27.64
N MET A 135 17.93 -23.59 -27.23
CA MET A 135 16.75 -22.80 -26.89
C MET A 135 15.81 -22.63 -28.09
N GLN A 136 14.51 -22.56 -27.82
CA GLN A 136 13.48 -22.34 -28.83
C GLN A 136 12.85 -20.96 -28.64
N PRO A 137 12.63 -20.17 -29.70
CA PRO A 137 12.02 -18.86 -29.56
C PRO A 137 10.58 -19.00 -29.05
N ALA A 138 10.22 -18.14 -28.09
CA ALA A 138 8.82 -17.90 -27.80
C ALA A 138 8.17 -17.17 -28.98
N LEU A 139 6.85 -17.33 -29.14
CA LEU A 139 6.08 -16.58 -30.12
C LEU A 139 6.09 -15.07 -29.80
N TYR A 140 6.05 -14.72 -28.51
CA TYR A 140 6.17 -13.35 -28.03
C TYR A 140 6.47 -13.30 -26.53
N TRP A 141 6.97 -12.15 -26.07
CA TRP A 141 7.07 -11.77 -24.66
C TRP A 141 6.73 -10.29 -24.52
N ILE A 142 5.58 -9.99 -23.96
CA ILE A 142 5.01 -8.64 -23.95
C ILE A 142 4.82 -8.18 -22.52
N LYS A 143 5.33 -7.00 -22.19
CA LYS A 143 5.05 -6.33 -20.92
C LYS A 143 3.62 -5.78 -20.95
N LEU A 144 2.81 -6.21 -19.99
CA LEU A 144 1.42 -5.79 -19.88
C LEU A 144 1.34 -4.45 -19.15
N GLN A 145 0.53 -3.54 -19.69
CA GLN A 145 0.13 -2.32 -19.02
C GLN A 145 -0.93 -2.63 -17.96
N SER A 146 -1.06 -1.75 -16.96
CA SER A 146 -1.96 -1.99 -15.83
C SER A 146 -3.42 -2.10 -16.27
N ASP A 147 -3.86 -1.35 -17.27
CA ASP A 147 -5.22 -1.38 -17.83
C ASP A 147 -5.60 -2.75 -18.44
N ALA A 148 -4.67 -3.43 -19.10
CA ALA A 148 -4.89 -4.73 -19.74
C ALA A 148 -5.32 -5.85 -18.76
N LEU A 149 -4.93 -5.76 -17.48
CA LEU A 149 -5.18 -6.79 -16.46
C LEU A 149 -6.63 -6.83 -15.93
N THR A 150 -7.63 -6.84 -16.79
CA THR A 150 -9.05 -6.81 -16.40
C THR A 150 -9.44 -8.03 -15.56
N GLU A 151 -10.53 -7.97 -14.79
CA GLU A 151 -11.02 -9.14 -14.03
C GLU A 151 -11.28 -10.34 -14.95
N ASN A 152 -11.81 -10.09 -16.15
CA ASN A 152 -11.99 -11.11 -17.19
C ASN A 152 -10.65 -11.73 -17.62
N TYR A 153 -9.65 -10.90 -17.93
CA TYR A 153 -8.32 -11.38 -18.32
C TYR A 153 -7.67 -12.22 -17.22
N LEU A 154 -7.72 -11.75 -15.97
CA LEU A 154 -7.10 -12.43 -14.84
C LEU A 154 -7.80 -13.75 -14.50
N SER A 155 -9.11 -13.88 -14.77
CA SER A 155 -9.85 -15.12 -14.53
C SER A 155 -9.35 -16.31 -15.37
N ASP A 156 -8.66 -16.04 -16.48
CA ASP A 156 -8.00 -17.10 -17.26
C ASP A 156 -6.83 -17.75 -16.51
N TYR A 157 -6.19 -17.02 -15.58
CA TYR A 157 -4.95 -17.41 -14.92
C TYR A 157 -5.07 -17.57 -13.40
N PHE A 158 -6.17 -17.12 -12.80
CA PHE A 158 -6.36 -17.15 -11.36
C PHE A 158 -7.81 -17.41 -10.95
N ASN A 159 -7.99 -18.07 -9.81
CA ASN A 159 -9.26 -18.04 -9.09
C ASN A 159 -9.38 -16.73 -8.29
N SER A 160 -10.60 -16.30 -8.01
CA SER A 160 -10.86 -15.04 -7.28
C SER A 160 -10.35 -15.03 -5.84
N ASP A 161 -10.09 -16.20 -5.26
CA ASP A 161 -9.52 -16.36 -3.93
C ASP A 161 -7.99 -16.36 -3.91
N ASP A 162 -7.33 -16.46 -5.08
CA ASP A 162 -5.86 -16.45 -5.21
C ASP A 162 -5.29 -15.12 -4.67
N PRO A 163 -4.28 -15.15 -3.77
CA PRO A 163 -3.67 -13.95 -3.21
C PRO A 163 -3.12 -12.98 -4.26
N VAL A 164 -2.57 -13.49 -5.37
CA VAL A 164 -2.00 -12.68 -6.45
C VAL A 164 -3.13 -11.99 -7.21
N TYR A 165 -4.23 -12.69 -7.48
CA TYR A 165 -5.42 -12.09 -8.09
C TYR A 165 -5.98 -10.96 -7.23
N LYS A 166 -6.10 -11.19 -5.92
CA LYS A 166 -6.56 -10.17 -4.97
C LYS A 166 -5.63 -8.96 -4.99
N LEU A 167 -4.31 -9.18 -5.00
CA LEU A 167 -3.34 -8.08 -5.02
C LEU A 167 -3.44 -7.24 -6.31
N ILE A 168 -3.51 -7.89 -7.48
CA ILE A 168 -3.65 -7.19 -8.77
C ILE A 168 -4.98 -6.42 -8.84
N THR A 169 -6.08 -7.04 -8.40
CA THR A 169 -7.42 -6.41 -8.46
C THR A 169 -7.62 -5.32 -7.40
N MET A 170 -6.97 -5.44 -6.23
CA MET A 170 -6.95 -4.41 -5.19
C MET A 170 -6.26 -3.12 -5.69
N ASP A 171 -5.11 -3.26 -6.35
CA ASP A 171 -4.40 -2.13 -6.97
C ASP A 171 -5.30 -1.37 -7.98
N LYS A 172 -6.07 -2.12 -8.78
CA LYS A 172 -7.02 -1.54 -9.74
C LYS A 172 -8.23 -0.87 -9.11
N LYS A 173 -8.80 -1.46 -8.07
CA LYS A 173 -10.00 -0.90 -7.41
C LYS A 173 -9.66 0.37 -6.63
N LYS A 174 -8.36 0.65 -6.43
CA LYS A 174 -7.83 1.63 -5.49
C LYS A 174 -8.54 1.53 -4.14
N GLU A 175 -9.03 0.35 -3.78
CA GLU A 175 -9.83 0.04 -2.59
C GLU A 175 -9.21 -1.15 -1.91
N PHE A 176 -8.73 -0.96 -0.69
CA PHE A 176 -8.01 -1.95 0.07
C PHE A 176 -8.70 -2.11 1.42
N GLU A 177 -9.25 -3.29 1.67
CA GLU A 177 -9.79 -3.65 2.98
C GLU A 177 -8.83 -4.63 3.66
N LEU A 178 -8.31 -4.22 4.81
CA LEU A 178 -7.41 -5.00 5.65
C LEU A 178 -8.18 -5.37 6.91
N THR A 179 -8.23 -6.66 7.25
CA THR A 179 -9.01 -7.21 8.36
C THR A 179 -8.11 -7.96 9.33
N ASN A 180 -8.54 -8.10 10.59
CA ASN A 180 -7.79 -8.76 11.68
C ASN A 180 -6.37 -8.20 11.87
N MET A 181 -6.22 -6.90 11.62
CA MET A 181 -4.94 -6.22 11.66
C MET A 181 -4.39 -6.17 13.10
N LYS A 182 -3.10 -6.43 13.26
CA LYS A 182 -2.35 -6.14 14.49
C LYS A 182 -1.81 -4.71 14.49
N THR A 183 -1.49 -4.13 13.34
CA THR A 183 -1.11 -2.73 13.21
C THR A 183 -2.06 -2.03 12.26
N SER A 184 -2.46 -0.79 12.56
CA SER A 184 -3.38 -0.01 11.73
C SER A 184 -2.74 1.31 11.36
N VAL A 185 -3.15 1.93 10.24
CA VAL A 185 -2.85 3.32 9.95
C VAL A 185 -3.47 4.20 11.02
N ILE A 186 -2.62 4.88 11.78
CA ILE A 186 -3.01 5.78 12.87
C ILE A 186 -2.75 7.25 12.54
N ASP A 187 -2.07 7.52 11.43
CA ASP A 187 -1.92 8.84 10.84
C ASP A 187 -1.38 8.73 9.40
N LEU A 188 -1.64 9.73 8.56
CA LEU A 188 -1.11 9.83 7.19
C LEU A 188 -1.16 11.28 6.70
N ASP A 189 -0.20 11.66 5.83
CA ASP A 189 -0.16 12.97 5.18
C ASP A 189 0.45 12.88 3.76
N TYR A 190 -0.08 13.66 2.82
CA TYR A 190 0.37 13.81 1.44
C TYR A 190 0.83 15.24 1.20
N ILE A 191 2.06 15.35 0.72
CA ILE A 191 2.75 16.64 0.69
C ILE A 191 3.47 16.81 -0.64
N GLU A 192 3.39 18.02 -1.19
CA GLU A 192 4.27 18.48 -2.26
C GLU A 192 5.39 19.34 -1.66
N ILE A 193 6.65 18.88 -1.75
CA ILE A 193 7.81 19.57 -1.20
C ILE A 193 8.70 20.15 -2.31
N GLY A 194 9.18 21.36 -2.06
CA GLY A 194 10.21 22.00 -2.87
C GLY A 194 9.73 22.56 -4.22
N PRO A 195 10.62 23.24 -4.95
CA PRO A 195 10.29 23.86 -6.24
C PRO A 195 9.99 22.83 -7.34
N GLN A 196 10.53 21.61 -7.22
CA GLN A 196 10.26 20.50 -8.14
C GLN A 196 8.97 19.73 -7.80
N LYS A 197 8.27 20.11 -6.71
CA LYS A 197 7.05 19.45 -6.22
C LYS A 197 7.22 17.93 -6.09
N GLU A 198 8.23 17.51 -5.34
CA GLU A 198 8.32 16.11 -4.96
C GLU A 198 7.09 15.76 -4.12
N ASP A 199 6.37 14.74 -4.56
CA ASP A 199 5.15 14.27 -3.93
C ASP A 199 5.47 13.13 -2.95
N ILE A 200 5.21 13.36 -1.67
CA ILE A 200 5.56 12.44 -0.58
C ILE A 200 4.29 12.02 0.14
N TRP A 201 4.10 10.72 0.26
CA TRP A 201 3.20 10.16 1.28
C TRP A 201 4.00 9.83 2.52
N THR A 202 3.54 10.32 3.66
CA THR A 202 3.92 9.81 4.98
C THR A 202 2.78 8.99 5.54
N VAL A 203 3.08 7.79 6.03
CA VAL A 203 2.09 6.93 6.69
C VAL A 203 2.66 6.44 8.00
N VAL A 204 1.83 6.46 9.05
CA VAL A 204 2.18 6.00 10.39
C VAL A 204 1.31 4.80 10.76
N LEU A 205 1.96 3.70 11.14
CA LEU A 205 1.32 2.49 11.64
C LEU A 205 1.47 2.38 13.15
N GLY A 206 0.37 1.99 13.80
CA GLY A 206 0.28 1.81 15.23
C GLY A 206 -0.34 0.47 15.61
N LYS A 207 0.27 -0.27 16.54
CA LYS A 207 -0.32 -1.49 17.11
C LYS A 207 -1.33 -1.18 18.22
N ARG A 208 -2.63 -1.23 17.93
CA ARG A 208 -3.71 -1.02 18.91
C ARG A 208 -4.47 -2.31 19.20
N SER A 209 -4.79 -2.55 20.48
CA SER A 209 -5.57 -3.72 20.89
C SER A 209 -7.07 -3.43 20.82
N GLY A 210 -7.81 -4.21 20.02
CA GLY A 210 -9.28 -4.24 20.03
C GLY A 210 -9.99 -3.07 19.31
N VAL A 211 -9.24 -2.15 18.68
CA VAL A 211 -9.78 -1.07 17.83
C VAL A 211 -9.01 -0.99 16.52
N ASN A 212 -9.65 -0.48 15.47
CA ASN A 212 -9.11 -0.36 14.12
C ASN A 212 -8.56 -1.68 13.57
N THR A 213 -9.11 -2.80 14.00
CA THR A 213 -8.70 -4.14 13.55
C THR A 213 -9.10 -4.42 12.11
N THR A 214 -9.97 -3.57 11.54
CA THR A 214 -10.29 -3.54 10.12
C THR A 214 -10.21 -2.11 9.60
N GLN A 215 -9.47 -1.88 8.51
CA GLN A 215 -9.42 -0.61 7.81
C GLN A 215 -9.71 -0.79 6.33
N ILE A 216 -10.50 0.12 5.78
CA ILE A 216 -10.72 0.23 4.35
C ILE A 216 -10.19 1.57 3.85
N MET A 217 -9.35 1.51 2.82
CA MET A 217 -8.70 2.67 2.21
C MET A 217 -9.14 2.75 0.77
N LYS A 218 -9.62 3.92 0.31
CA LYS A 218 -10.01 4.09 -1.08
C LYS A 218 -9.68 5.46 -1.66
N SER A 219 -9.18 5.47 -2.89
CA SER A 219 -8.95 6.71 -3.66
C SER A 219 -10.13 7.06 -4.58
N PHE A 220 -10.46 8.34 -4.69
CA PHE A 220 -11.58 8.84 -5.48
C PHE A 220 -11.26 10.15 -6.22
N LYS A 221 -11.67 10.25 -7.49
CA LYS A 221 -11.59 11.49 -8.27
C LYS A 221 -12.56 12.59 -7.79
N GLN A 222 -13.65 12.18 -7.16
CA GLN A 222 -14.67 13.07 -6.60
C GLN A 222 -14.88 12.71 -5.14
N PHE A 223 -15.29 13.70 -4.34
CA PHE A 223 -15.48 13.47 -2.92
C PHE A 223 -16.57 12.42 -2.67
N PRO A 224 -16.28 11.35 -1.90
CA PRO A 224 -17.07 10.13 -1.94
C PRO A 224 -18.20 10.08 -0.92
N LYS A 225 -19.12 11.06 -0.96
CA LYS A 225 -20.22 11.18 0.02
C LYS A 225 -21.07 9.89 0.14
N ASP A 226 -21.46 9.30 -0.98
CA ASP A 226 -22.34 8.12 -0.97
C ASP A 226 -21.61 6.86 -0.50
N TRP A 227 -20.31 6.74 -0.82
CA TRP A 227 -19.49 5.65 -0.30
C TRP A 227 -19.27 5.77 1.21
N ILE A 228 -19.03 6.99 1.72
CA ILE A 228 -18.95 7.24 3.17
C ILE A 228 -20.25 6.80 3.85
N ALA A 229 -21.41 7.20 3.30
CA ALA A 229 -22.71 6.84 3.85
C ALA A 229 -22.95 5.32 3.84
N LYS A 230 -22.56 4.63 2.76
CA LYS A 230 -22.57 3.16 2.69
C LYS A 230 -21.65 2.52 3.74
N LYS A 231 -20.43 3.04 3.92
CA LYS A 231 -19.48 2.48 4.88
C LYS A 231 -19.88 2.74 6.32
N TRP A 232 -20.55 3.86 6.61
CA TRP A 232 -21.21 4.07 7.91
C TRP A 232 -22.26 3.00 8.22
N SER A 233 -23.08 2.57 7.25
CA SER A 233 -24.06 1.48 7.49
C SER A 233 -23.40 0.12 7.68
N GLU A 234 -22.17 -0.06 7.20
CA GLU A 234 -21.33 -1.25 7.42
C GLU A 234 -20.51 -1.19 8.74
N GLY A 235 -20.72 -0.15 9.56
CA GLY A 235 -20.09 0.03 10.88
C GLY A 235 -18.70 0.68 10.84
N TYR A 236 -18.25 1.15 9.69
CA TYR A 236 -17.01 1.92 9.58
C TYR A 236 -17.18 3.36 10.06
N SER A 237 -16.09 3.99 10.48
CA SER A 237 -16.00 5.44 10.72
C SER A 237 -14.79 6.00 9.98
N ILE A 238 -14.89 7.20 9.41
CA ILE A 238 -13.74 7.93 8.86
C ILE A 238 -12.71 8.10 9.97
N SER A 239 -11.51 7.60 9.73
CA SER A 239 -10.38 7.70 10.67
C SER A 239 -9.32 8.67 10.18
N HIS A 240 -9.05 8.70 8.87
CA HIS A 240 -8.11 9.64 8.26
C HIS A 240 -8.55 9.93 6.82
N SER A 241 -8.08 11.03 6.28
CA SER A 241 -8.32 11.41 4.90
C SER A 241 -7.25 12.35 4.40
N ASP A 242 -7.05 12.36 3.09
CA ASP A 242 -6.08 13.24 2.45
C ASP A 242 -6.41 13.44 0.97
N TYR A 243 -5.64 14.25 0.27
CA TYR A 243 -5.79 14.54 -1.14
C TYR A 243 -4.46 14.58 -1.87
N ASN A 244 -4.31 13.62 -2.78
CA ASN A 244 -3.18 13.59 -3.70
C ASN A 244 -3.37 14.67 -4.77
N ASN A 245 -2.66 15.78 -4.65
CA ASN A 245 -2.72 16.88 -5.61
C ASN A 245 -2.22 16.48 -7.01
N LYS A 246 -1.27 15.54 -7.10
CA LYS A 246 -0.71 15.07 -8.38
C LYS A 246 -1.69 14.22 -9.16
N THR A 247 -2.37 13.29 -8.50
CA THR A 247 -3.39 12.44 -9.15
C THR A 247 -4.79 13.06 -9.11
N SER A 248 -4.97 14.16 -8.37
CA SER A 248 -6.28 14.79 -8.11
C SER A 248 -7.30 13.80 -7.53
N GLU A 249 -6.89 13.11 -6.46
CA GLU A 249 -7.70 12.08 -5.81
C GLU A 249 -7.77 12.27 -4.30
N TYR A 250 -8.97 12.13 -3.74
CA TYR A 250 -9.19 11.97 -2.30
C TYR A 250 -8.79 10.56 -1.89
N LEU A 251 -7.96 10.42 -0.88
CA LEU A 251 -7.80 9.18 -0.13
C LEU A 251 -8.74 9.23 1.08
N MET A 252 -9.59 8.22 1.23
CA MET A 252 -10.37 8.01 2.44
C MET A 252 -9.88 6.76 3.17
N VAL A 253 -9.64 6.86 4.47
CA VAL A 253 -9.41 5.72 5.34
C VAL A 253 -10.53 5.65 6.37
N MET A 254 -11.27 4.54 6.36
CA MET A 254 -12.30 4.27 7.37
C MET A 254 -11.96 3.01 8.16
N SER A 255 -12.20 3.03 9.46
CA SER A 255 -11.81 1.97 10.40
C SER A 255 -13.02 1.38 11.13
N LYS A 256 -12.90 0.12 11.56
CA LYS A 256 -13.79 -0.51 12.55
C LYS A 256 -13.07 -1.62 13.35
N PRO A 257 -13.48 -1.88 14.61
CA PRO A 257 -14.30 -0.99 15.44
C PRO A 257 -13.48 0.22 15.92
N THR A 258 -14.07 1.41 16.06
CA THR A 258 -13.36 2.62 16.52
C THR A 258 -13.69 3.03 17.96
N ASN A 259 -14.68 2.38 18.59
CA ASN A 259 -15.34 2.82 19.84
C ASN A 259 -15.98 4.21 19.78
N TRP A 260 -15.98 4.88 18.62
CA TRP A 260 -16.66 6.15 18.43
C TRP A 260 -18.15 5.94 18.20
N GLY A 261 -18.93 6.91 18.66
CA GLY A 261 -20.35 7.02 18.35
C GLY A 261 -20.59 7.69 16.99
N THR A 262 -21.80 8.22 16.82
CA THR A 262 -22.25 8.90 15.58
C THR A 262 -21.20 9.86 15.04
N GLN A 263 -20.89 9.72 13.75
CA GLN A 263 -19.94 10.57 13.03
C GLN A 263 -20.67 11.62 12.18
N SER A 264 -20.04 12.78 12.02
CA SER A 264 -20.46 13.83 11.10
C SER A 264 -19.23 14.50 10.50
N TRP A 265 -19.34 15.01 9.28
CA TRP A 265 -18.24 15.73 8.63
C TRP A 265 -18.73 17.00 7.95
N LYS A 266 -17.81 17.95 7.71
CA LYS A 266 -18.06 19.14 6.91
C LYS A 266 -16.84 19.45 6.03
N ARG A 267 -17.12 19.80 4.77
CA ARG A 267 -16.17 20.43 3.85
C ARG A 267 -16.49 21.91 3.74
N SER A 268 -15.46 22.76 3.74
CA SER A 268 -15.64 24.20 3.61
C SER A 268 -14.36 24.88 3.14
N GLN A 269 -14.47 25.81 2.20
CA GLN A 269 -13.34 26.63 1.75
C GLN A 269 -12.82 27.58 2.85
N THR A 270 -13.64 27.87 3.85
CA THR A 270 -13.26 28.67 5.03
C THR A 270 -13.30 27.80 6.28
N ILE A 271 -12.62 28.24 7.35
CA ILE A 271 -12.61 27.51 8.63
C ILE A 271 -14.05 27.47 9.19
N PRO A 272 -14.68 26.29 9.36
CA PRO A 272 -16.11 26.20 9.65
C PRO A 272 -16.41 26.31 11.16
N LEU A 273 -15.97 27.39 11.82
CA LEU A 273 -16.06 27.57 13.29
C LEU A 273 -17.49 27.42 13.83
N GLU A 274 -18.49 28.02 13.19
CA GLU A 274 -19.89 27.93 13.64
C GLU A 274 -20.41 26.49 13.62
N TRP A 275 -20.00 25.70 12.61
CA TRP A 275 -20.38 24.31 12.53
C TRP A 275 -19.69 23.48 13.62
N ILE A 276 -18.39 23.72 13.86
CA ILE A 276 -17.65 23.07 14.94
C ILE A 276 -18.31 23.35 16.28
N SER A 277 -18.66 24.63 16.55
CA SER A 277 -19.33 25.03 17.78
C SER A 277 -20.70 24.37 17.93
N SER A 278 -21.55 24.39 16.89
CA SER A 278 -22.87 23.73 16.96
C SER A 278 -22.77 22.22 17.18
N LYS A 279 -21.74 21.56 16.63
CA LYS A 279 -21.47 20.14 16.86
C LYS A 279 -20.95 19.87 18.27
N LYS A 280 -20.11 20.76 18.83
CA LYS A 280 -19.64 20.68 20.21
C LYS A 280 -20.81 20.72 21.21
N GLU A 281 -21.80 21.61 21.00
CA GLU A 281 -23.04 21.66 21.81
C GLU A 281 -23.85 20.35 21.75
N LEU A 282 -23.68 19.56 20.68
CA LEU A 282 -24.30 18.24 20.50
C LEU A 282 -23.41 17.08 20.98
N ASN A 283 -22.37 17.38 21.78
CA ASN A 283 -21.38 16.43 22.31
C ASN A 283 -20.55 15.70 21.24
N TYR A 284 -20.28 16.35 20.11
CA TYR A 284 -19.28 15.88 19.16
C TYR A 284 -17.90 16.45 19.50
N SER A 285 -16.85 15.68 19.22
CA SER A 285 -15.45 16.11 19.26
C SER A 285 -14.80 15.90 17.90
N ILE A 286 -13.87 16.78 17.52
CA ILE A 286 -13.06 16.64 16.30
C ILE A 286 -12.18 15.39 16.43
N THR A 287 -12.27 14.49 15.47
CA THR A 287 -11.44 13.28 15.41
C THR A 287 -10.45 13.32 14.26
N ASP A 288 -10.74 14.12 13.23
CA ASP A 288 -9.83 14.38 12.11
C ASP A 288 -10.07 15.81 11.59
N LEU A 289 -8.98 16.49 11.25
CA LEU A 289 -8.98 17.85 10.70
C LEU A 289 -7.88 17.91 9.65
N THR A 290 -8.29 18.08 8.40
CA THR A 290 -7.35 18.22 7.28
C THR A 290 -7.77 19.34 6.32
N PHE A 291 -6.83 19.90 5.58
CA PHE A 291 -7.05 20.82 4.48
C PHE A 291 -6.76 20.15 3.15
N ILE A 292 -7.81 19.65 2.52
CA ILE A 292 -7.73 18.84 1.31
C ILE A 292 -8.44 19.52 0.15
N ASN A 293 -7.82 19.49 -1.03
CA ASN A 293 -8.38 20.07 -2.25
C ASN A 293 -8.95 21.51 -2.05
N LYS A 294 -8.18 22.37 -1.38
CA LYS A 294 -8.52 23.77 -1.08
C LYS A 294 -9.71 23.96 -0.13
N GLU A 295 -10.05 22.95 0.66
CA GLU A 295 -11.12 23.02 1.66
C GLU A 295 -10.68 22.39 2.99
N TRP A 296 -11.11 22.99 4.09
CA TRP A 296 -11.12 22.32 5.38
C TRP A 296 -12.12 21.16 5.35
N PHE A 297 -11.63 19.98 5.67
CA PHE A 297 -12.42 18.80 5.94
C PHE A 297 -12.31 18.46 7.43
N VAL A 298 -13.43 18.60 8.14
CA VAL A 298 -13.51 18.39 9.58
C VAL A 298 -14.40 17.19 9.83
N VAL A 299 -13.88 16.19 10.52
CA VAL A 299 -14.63 15.02 10.98
C VAL A 299 -14.81 15.12 12.49
N MET A 300 -16.04 14.92 12.95
CA MET A 300 -16.34 14.91 14.37
C MET A 300 -17.19 13.69 14.74
N ASN A 301 -16.94 13.12 15.92
CA ASN A 301 -17.66 11.96 16.44
C ASN A 301 -18.23 12.25 17.83
N LYS A 302 -19.34 11.60 18.17
CA LYS A 302 -19.79 11.43 19.55
C LYS A 302 -19.00 10.30 20.23
N ASN A 303 -19.07 10.24 21.57
CA ASN A 303 -18.53 9.13 22.37
C ASN A 303 -17.05 8.80 22.06
N THR A 304 -16.23 9.83 21.80
CA THR A 304 -14.80 9.66 21.51
C THR A 304 -13.98 9.27 22.74
N GLY A 305 -14.54 9.43 23.94
CA GLY A 305 -13.83 9.35 25.22
C GLY A 305 -13.12 10.65 25.59
N TYR A 306 -13.13 11.67 24.72
CA TYR A 306 -12.55 12.97 25.05
C TYR A 306 -13.42 13.70 26.08
N ALA A 307 -12.79 14.17 27.14
CA ALA A 307 -13.43 14.91 28.21
C ALA A 307 -13.62 16.40 27.85
N ASP A 308 -12.71 16.95 27.05
CA ASP A 308 -12.76 18.34 26.60
C ASP A 308 -11.87 18.53 25.36
N GLN A 309 -12.18 19.56 24.56
CA GLN A 309 -11.43 19.92 23.36
C GLN A 309 -11.28 21.42 23.18
N LEU A 310 -10.05 21.81 22.85
CA LEU A 310 -9.67 23.14 22.40
C LEU A 310 -9.19 23.06 20.96
N HIS A 311 -9.52 24.08 20.17
CA HIS A 311 -8.97 24.23 18.83
C HIS A 311 -8.50 25.66 18.61
N LYS A 312 -7.48 25.84 17.77
CA LYS A 312 -6.97 27.15 17.38
C LYS A 312 -6.57 27.15 15.92
N PHE A 313 -7.01 28.17 15.20
CA PHE A 313 -6.59 28.46 13.85
C PHE A 313 -5.73 29.71 13.84
N ALA A 314 -4.54 29.66 13.25
CA ALA A 314 -3.59 30.77 13.24
C ALA A 314 -2.66 30.72 12.03
N THR A 315 -2.18 31.87 11.56
CA THR A 315 -1.25 31.96 10.43
C THR A 315 0.15 31.43 10.76
N GLU A 316 0.51 31.47 12.05
CA GLU A 316 1.72 30.89 12.60
C GLU A 316 1.36 29.74 13.55
N LEU A 317 2.26 28.76 13.67
CA LEU A 317 2.08 27.64 14.60
C LEU A 317 1.96 28.20 16.03
N PRO A 318 0.86 27.94 16.76
CA PRO A 318 0.61 28.59 18.04
C PRO A 318 1.37 27.93 19.21
N GLU A 319 2.70 27.91 19.16
CA GLU A 319 3.60 27.17 20.07
C GLU A 319 3.33 27.44 21.56
N ASP A 320 3.32 28.70 22.00
CA ASP A 320 3.06 29.08 23.40
C ASP A 320 1.68 28.65 23.89
N TRP A 321 0.70 28.64 22.99
CA TRP A 321 -0.65 28.19 23.33
C TRP A 321 -0.69 26.67 23.45
N MET A 322 0.02 25.94 22.58
CA MET A 322 0.15 24.49 22.70
C MET A 322 0.86 24.12 24.00
N GLN A 323 2.04 24.69 24.25
CA GLN A 323 2.85 24.39 25.44
C GLN A 323 2.06 24.63 26.74
N ARG A 324 1.36 25.76 26.85
CA ARG A 324 0.53 26.08 28.02
C ARG A 324 -0.67 25.16 28.22
N ASN A 325 -1.19 24.53 27.18
CA ASN A 325 -2.33 23.62 27.31
C ASN A 325 -1.87 22.16 27.49
N LEU A 326 -0.71 21.79 26.95
CA LEU A 326 -0.06 20.51 27.25
C LEU A 326 0.21 20.35 28.76
N THR A 327 0.67 21.42 29.42
CA THR A 327 0.86 21.45 30.88
C THR A 327 -0.44 21.36 31.68
N LYS A 328 -1.58 21.73 31.08
CA LYS A 328 -2.93 21.57 31.65
C LYS A 328 -3.55 20.20 31.39
N GLY A 329 -2.77 19.25 30.88
CA GLY A 329 -3.22 17.88 30.63
C GLY A 329 -3.91 17.66 29.29
N TYR A 330 -3.94 18.65 28.39
CA TYR A 330 -4.37 18.43 27.01
C TYR A 330 -3.30 17.73 26.19
N ARG A 331 -3.69 17.08 25.11
CA ARG A 331 -2.81 16.40 24.16
C ARG A 331 -3.15 16.81 22.74
N VAL A 332 -2.14 16.99 21.90
CA VAL A 332 -2.34 17.18 20.46
C VAL A 332 -3.00 15.93 19.90
N THR A 333 -4.11 16.13 19.19
CA THR A 333 -4.87 15.04 18.57
C THR A 333 -5.07 15.19 17.07
N SER A 334 -4.93 16.40 16.52
CA SER A 334 -4.93 16.63 15.07
C SER A 334 -4.36 18.02 14.78
N VAL A 335 -3.51 18.14 13.77
CA VAL A 335 -2.89 19.38 13.32
C VAL A 335 -2.73 19.36 11.81
N ASP A 336 -3.26 20.34 11.11
CA ASP A 336 -2.98 20.47 9.68
C ASP A 336 -2.75 21.93 9.27
N PHE A 337 -2.06 22.12 8.16
CA PHE A 337 -1.79 23.42 7.57
C PHE A 337 -2.41 23.53 6.19
N GLY A 338 -3.28 24.52 6.04
CA GLY A 338 -3.82 24.83 4.74
C GLY A 338 -4.64 26.10 4.72
N GLY A 339 -4.88 26.62 3.52
CA GLY A 339 -5.51 27.93 3.36
C GLY A 339 -4.75 29.06 4.10
N GLN A 340 -3.44 28.91 4.30
CA GLN A 340 -2.56 29.82 5.07
C GLN A 340 -2.74 29.78 6.60
N PHE A 341 -3.46 28.80 7.14
CA PHE A 341 -3.63 28.65 8.59
C PHE A 341 -3.20 27.25 9.05
N TRP A 342 -2.55 27.21 10.21
CA TRP A 342 -2.48 26.02 11.05
C TRP A 342 -3.81 25.86 11.77
N GLY A 343 -4.43 24.70 11.66
CA GLY A 343 -5.52 24.25 12.53
C GLY A 343 -4.98 23.26 13.54
N VAL A 344 -5.00 23.60 14.82
CA VAL A 344 -4.49 22.75 15.91
C VAL A 344 -5.65 22.34 16.82
N VAL A 345 -5.78 21.04 17.09
CA VAL A 345 -6.77 20.46 18.01
C VAL A 345 -6.05 19.79 19.19
N LEU A 346 -6.43 20.20 20.40
CA LEU A 346 -5.97 19.62 21.65
C LEU A 346 -7.14 19.01 22.43
N SER A 347 -6.96 17.79 22.93
CA SER A 347 -8.01 17.04 23.65
C SER A 347 -7.56 16.60 25.04
N ARG A 348 -8.49 16.54 26.01
CA ARG A 348 -8.32 15.86 27.31
C ARG A 348 -9.05 14.53 27.31
N GLY A 349 -8.65 13.60 28.18
CA GLY A 349 -9.25 12.27 28.26
C GLY A 349 -8.76 11.32 27.16
N THR A 350 -7.66 11.66 26.48
CA THR A 350 -6.99 10.75 25.54
C THR A 350 -6.23 9.66 26.29
N THR A 351 -5.85 8.61 25.57
CA THR A 351 -4.91 7.58 26.08
C THR A 351 -3.47 8.11 26.15
N TYR A 352 -3.15 9.13 25.35
CA TYR A 352 -1.82 9.74 25.26
C TYR A 352 -1.35 10.31 26.61
N LYS A 353 -0.17 9.87 27.06
CA LYS A 353 0.51 10.28 28.29
C LYS A 353 1.43 11.46 28.02
N ASN A 354 2.75 11.35 28.06
CA ASN A 354 3.58 12.51 27.72
C ASN A 354 3.62 12.71 26.21
N GLN A 355 3.76 13.96 25.78
CA GLN A 355 3.90 14.35 24.39
C GLN A 355 5.08 15.28 24.21
N GLU A 356 5.82 15.07 23.13
CA GLU A 356 6.87 15.94 22.65
C GLU A 356 6.65 16.18 21.16
N TRP A 357 6.89 17.41 20.72
CA TRP A 357 6.68 17.79 19.34
C TRP A 357 7.88 18.56 18.80
N LYS A 358 8.03 18.55 17.47
CA LYS A 358 9.00 19.36 16.76
C LYS A 358 8.34 20.06 15.57
N TRP A 359 8.88 21.22 15.24
CA TRP A 359 8.55 22.00 14.04
C TRP A 359 9.83 22.33 13.28
N VAL A 360 10.17 21.51 12.29
CA VAL A 360 11.51 21.44 11.67
C VAL A 360 11.45 21.44 10.15
N LYS A 361 12.50 21.92 9.48
CA LYS A 361 12.56 21.96 8.01
C LYS A 361 12.79 20.58 7.42
N ASP A 362 13.77 19.85 7.96
CA ASP A 362 14.14 18.53 7.47
C ASP A 362 13.14 17.48 7.96
N TYR A 363 13.02 16.40 7.19
CA TYR A 363 12.17 15.28 7.57
C TYR A 363 12.60 14.73 8.94
N PRO A 364 11.69 14.55 9.92
CA PRO A 364 12.05 14.37 11.34
C PRO A 364 12.56 12.95 11.70
N THR A 365 13.26 12.26 10.79
CA THR A 365 13.69 10.86 10.95
C THR A 365 14.44 10.60 12.25
N ASP A 366 15.47 11.40 12.54
CA ASP A 366 16.32 11.20 13.72
C ASP A 366 15.56 11.45 15.02
N PHE A 367 14.65 12.42 15.03
CA PHE A 367 13.80 12.69 16.17
C PHE A 367 12.84 11.52 16.43
N CYS A 368 12.17 11.02 15.40
CA CYS A 368 11.26 9.88 15.52
C CYS A 368 12.01 8.62 15.99
N ARG A 369 13.16 8.29 15.38
CA ARG A 369 13.97 7.12 15.74
C ARG A 369 14.44 7.19 17.20
N ALA A 370 15.01 8.31 17.63
CA ALA A 370 15.45 8.50 19.01
C ALA A 370 14.30 8.35 20.02
N LYS A 371 13.07 8.69 19.63
CA LYS A 371 11.88 8.54 20.48
C LYS A 371 11.31 7.12 20.46
N PHE A 372 11.40 6.41 19.34
CA PHE A 372 11.07 4.98 19.28
C PHE A 372 11.96 4.15 20.21
N ASP A 373 13.25 4.45 20.29
CA ASP A 373 14.19 3.78 21.22
C ASP A 373 13.80 3.97 22.70
N LEU A 374 13.00 5.00 23.01
CA LEU A 374 12.46 5.28 24.33
C LEU A 374 11.04 4.72 24.55
N GLY A 375 10.50 3.97 23.58
CA GLY A 375 9.15 3.40 23.63
C GLY A 375 8.03 4.43 23.39
N TRP A 376 8.35 5.60 22.83
CA TRP A 376 7.33 6.56 22.38
C TRP A 376 6.85 6.16 21.00
N VAL A 377 5.67 6.64 20.61
CA VAL A 377 5.07 6.37 19.30
C VAL A 377 4.80 7.67 18.56
N LEU A 378 4.95 7.65 17.24
CA LEU A 378 4.56 8.77 16.40
C LEU A 378 3.04 8.75 16.32
N THR A 379 2.41 9.86 16.73
CA THR A 379 0.94 9.98 16.78
C THR A 379 0.38 11.05 15.88
N HIS A 380 1.25 11.92 15.37
CA HIS A 380 0.86 12.96 14.43
C HIS A 380 2.07 13.40 13.60
N ILE A 381 1.88 13.57 12.30
CA ILE A 381 2.81 14.20 11.39
C ILE A 381 2.03 14.97 10.33
N SER A 382 2.38 16.24 10.15
CA SER A 382 1.88 17.04 9.03
C SER A 382 2.95 17.95 8.50
N TYR A 383 2.80 18.44 7.27
CA TYR A 383 3.70 19.44 6.70
C TYR A 383 2.97 20.71 6.30
N GLY A 384 3.54 21.84 6.70
CA GLY A 384 2.93 23.14 6.52
C GLY A 384 3.93 24.26 6.62
N ALA A 385 3.68 25.36 5.89
CA ALA A 385 4.53 26.55 5.93
C ALA A 385 6.04 26.24 5.76
N GLY A 386 6.38 25.25 4.94
CA GLY A 386 7.78 24.85 4.66
C GLY A 386 8.45 24.03 5.75
N LYS A 387 7.71 23.45 6.70
CA LYS A 387 8.23 22.65 7.81
C LYS A 387 7.31 21.49 8.18
N TRP A 388 7.92 20.43 8.68
CA TRP A 388 7.25 19.30 9.32
C TRP A 388 6.85 19.66 10.75
N PHE A 389 5.60 19.39 11.10
CA PHE A 389 5.12 19.33 12.47
C PHE A 389 4.91 17.87 12.87
N VAL A 390 5.58 17.44 13.92
CA VAL A 390 5.60 16.03 14.35
C VAL A 390 5.33 15.93 15.84
N VAL A 391 4.52 14.95 16.25
CA VAL A 391 4.18 14.70 17.66
C VAL A 391 4.46 13.25 18.01
N MET A 392 5.36 13.06 18.97
CA MET A 392 5.62 11.78 19.62
C MET A 392 4.84 11.73 20.93
N SER A 393 4.16 10.62 21.19
CA SER A 393 3.39 10.37 22.42
C SER A 393 3.85 9.10 23.12
N GLN A 394 3.80 9.08 24.44
CA GLN A 394 3.73 7.82 25.17
C GLN A 394 2.26 7.37 25.20
N ASP A 395 1.92 6.21 24.64
CA ASP A 395 0.54 5.71 24.65
C ASP A 395 0.53 4.23 25.06
N PRO A 396 -0.05 3.85 26.21
CA PRO A 396 -0.16 2.44 26.60
C PRO A 396 -1.02 1.61 25.64
N GLY A 397 -1.87 2.25 24.84
CA GLY A 397 -2.71 1.62 23.83
C GLY A 397 -2.00 1.36 22.50
N ILE A 398 -0.80 1.90 22.26
CA ILE A 398 -0.03 1.72 21.03
C ILE A 398 1.33 1.12 21.37
N THR A 399 1.59 -0.11 20.94
CA THR A 399 2.80 -0.87 21.34
C THR A 399 3.88 -0.98 20.26
N LEU A 400 3.66 -0.36 19.11
CA LEU A 400 4.61 -0.26 18.00
C LEU A 400 4.24 0.98 17.20
N GLY A 401 5.23 1.82 16.86
CA GLY A 401 5.09 2.95 15.95
C GLY A 401 6.08 2.79 14.80
N GLU A 402 5.59 2.55 13.60
CA GLU A 402 6.40 2.54 12.38
C GLU A 402 5.94 3.66 11.46
N PHE A 403 6.87 4.30 10.76
CA PHE A 403 6.51 5.26 9.71
C PHE A 403 7.32 5.00 8.44
N ASN A 404 6.72 5.39 7.32
CA ASN A 404 7.37 5.37 6.02
C ASN A 404 7.05 6.68 5.30
N TYR A 405 8.04 7.21 4.59
CA TYR A 405 7.83 8.25 3.60
C TYR A 405 8.24 7.71 2.23
N LYS A 406 7.36 7.87 1.24
CA LYS A 406 7.58 7.37 -0.11
C LYS A 406 7.23 8.44 -1.12
N ASN A 407 8.14 8.64 -2.08
CA ASN A 407 7.86 9.48 -3.24
C ASN A 407 6.85 8.78 -4.16
N GLY A 408 5.85 9.51 -4.64
CA GLY A 408 4.85 8.99 -5.58
C GLY A 408 3.56 8.53 -4.91
N ASP A 409 3.24 7.24 -5.10
CA ASP A 409 1.98 6.66 -4.66
C ASP A 409 1.96 6.29 -3.17
N ILE A 410 0.75 6.24 -2.61
CA ILE A 410 0.49 5.74 -1.25
C ILE A 410 1.20 4.38 -1.09
N PRO A 411 1.97 4.16 -0.01
CA PRO A 411 2.75 2.94 0.17
C PRO A 411 1.87 1.75 0.59
N PHE A 412 0.86 1.39 -0.20
CA PHE A 412 -0.10 0.31 0.11
C PHE A 412 0.58 -1.03 0.38
N SER A 413 1.60 -1.41 -0.41
CA SER A 413 2.35 -2.64 -0.17
C SER A 413 2.98 -2.65 1.23
N TRP A 414 3.64 -1.57 1.62
CA TRP A 414 4.26 -1.42 2.94
C TRP A 414 3.23 -1.50 4.09
N ILE A 415 2.04 -0.93 3.89
CA ILE A 415 0.94 -1.03 4.86
C ILE A 415 0.47 -2.48 4.99
N MET A 416 0.25 -3.18 3.86
CA MET A 416 -0.23 -4.57 3.84
C MET A 416 0.76 -5.52 4.51
N GLU A 417 2.06 -5.33 4.29
CA GLU A 417 3.13 -6.11 4.93
C GLU A 417 3.07 -6.08 6.45
N ARG A 418 2.76 -4.89 7.00
CA ARG A 418 2.87 -4.62 8.44
C ARG A 418 1.55 -4.77 9.17
N ALA A 419 0.45 -4.86 8.45
CA ALA A 419 -0.88 -4.98 9.01
C ALA A 419 -1.06 -6.23 9.91
N ASN A 420 -0.31 -7.32 9.70
CA ASN A 420 -0.55 -8.64 10.31
C ASN A 420 0.46 -9.12 11.35
#